data_AF-A0A932R339-F1
#
_entry.id   AF-A0A932R339-F1
#
_cell.length_a   1.000
_cell.length_b   1.000
_cell.length_c   1.000
_cell.angle_alpha   90.00
_cell.angle_beta   90.00
_cell.angle_gamma   90.00
#
_symmetry.space_group_name_H-M   'P 1'
#
loop_
_entity.id
_entity.type
_entity.pdbx_description
1 polymer ?
#
loop_
_entity_poly.entity_id
_entity_poly.type
_entity_poly.pdbx_seq_one_letter_code
_entity_poly.pdbx_strand_id
1 'polypeptide(L)'
;MPNPQAQLVLNILDEMWMSDGWIDPLEPLLDGWTREQVTRSYATGVIPVEGNINHTSYWEDYALHLVTGKSLEDLKALGDADNGKFPEKMSKYPQSAGHFKEVRAELRKAVLNLDEKALDERAEGDMLSRSARAATRAVHSGYHAGQLSYLRRLMEAAEPKTTGSITMPTSKFSGSKRMLLDLMDFAWIGGYSFDPFEDVTKDISKSDARKTVKAGMPAILGIVNHMKFWEEYVTRRLRGLDTTDMAVVEPGEAPSGMPGWPEARESLIAPSMRSFVQP
;
A
#
# COMPACT_ATOMS: atom_id res chain seq x y z
N MET A 1 15.03 19.90 -12.77
CA MET A 1 13.81 19.42 -12.10
C MET A 1 13.42 18.12 -12.78
N PRO A 2 13.03 17.08 -12.02
CA PRO A 2 12.56 15.82 -12.60
C PRO A 2 11.38 16.07 -13.53
N ASN A 3 11.23 15.23 -14.57
CA ASN A 3 10.07 15.33 -15.45
C ASN A 3 8.79 15.05 -14.64
N PRO A 4 7.64 15.64 -15.03
CA PRO A 4 6.39 15.52 -14.27
C PRO A 4 5.95 14.08 -13.99
N GLN A 5 6.06 13.19 -14.97
CA GLN A 5 5.67 11.78 -14.85
C GLN A 5 6.56 11.03 -13.85
N ALA A 6 7.88 11.21 -13.91
CA ALA A 6 8.81 10.69 -12.92
C ALA A 6 8.46 11.21 -11.53
N GLN A 7 8.18 12.52 -11.39
CA GLN A 7 7.80 13.08 -10.10
C GLN A 7 6.51 12.48 -9.56
N LEU A 8 5.50 12.24 -10.41
CA LEU A 8 4.27 11.55 -10.00
C LEU A 8 4.56 10.12 -9.52
N VAL A 9 5.35 9.35 -10.25
CA VAL A 9 5.74 7.98 -9.85
C VAL A 9 6.52 8.00 -8.53
N LEU A 10 7.46 8.92 -8.37
CA LEU A 10 8.24 9.09 -7.14
C LEU A 10 7.34 9.45 -5.96
N ASN A 11 6.35 10.33 -6.16
CA ASN A 11 5.39 10.66 -5.11
C ASN A 11 4.58 9.43 -4.69
N ILE A 12 4.14 8.58 -5.63
CA ILE A 12 3.40 7.35 -5.32
C ILE A 12 4.32 6.37 -4.55
N LEU A 13 5.57 6.21 -4.98
CA LEU A 13 6.55 5.35 -4.29
C LEU A 13 6.84 5.84 -2.86
N ASP A 14 7.07 7.15 -2.69
CA ASP A 14 7.43 7.77 -1.42
C ASP A 14 6.23 7.80 -0.46
N GLU A 15 5.00 8.02 -0.95
CA GLU A 15 3.76 7.97 -0.16
C GLU A 15 3.59 6.59 0.48
N MET A 16 3.75 5.50 -0.28
CA MET A 16 3.62 4.14 0.25
C MET A 16 4.78 3.73 1.17
N TRP A 17 5.94 4.37 1.03
CA TRP A 17 7.15 4.03 1.78
C TRP A 17 7.21 4.71 3.15
N MET A 18 6.88 6.00 3.20
CA MET A 18 7.17 6.88 4.35
C MET A 18 5.98 7.68 4.89
N SER A 19 4.88 7.78 4.14
CA SER A 19 3.80 8.71 4.49
C SER A 19 2.74 8.05 5.35
N ASP A 20 2.09 8.85 6.19
CA ASP A 20 0.99 8.46 7.07
C ASP A 20 -0.39 8.63 6.42
N GLY A 21 -0.44 8.98 5.13
CA GLY A 21 -1.65 9.51 4.51
C GLY A 21 -2.84 8.56 4.52
N TRP A 22 -2.60 7.24 4.45
CA TRP A 22 -3.68 6.24 4.30
C TRP A 22 -3.33 4.82 4.76
N ILE A 23 -2.05 4.48 4.79
CA ILE A 23 -1.53 3.18 5.20
C ILE A 23 -0.39 3.36 6.20
N ASP A 24 -0.16 2.35 7.04
CA ASP A 24 1.05 2.35 7.87
C ASP A 24 2.29 2.35 6.94
N PRO A 25 3.27 3.23 7.18
CA PRO A 25 4.42 3.37 6.31
C PRO A 25 5.22 2.06 6.29
N LEU A 26 5.58 1.61 5.09
CA LEU A 26 6.21 0.31 4.93
C LEU A 26 7.60 0.27 5.57
N GLU A 27 8.41 1.33 5.48
CA GLU A 27 9.78 1.30 6.01
C GLU A 27 9.83 0.97 7.51
N PRO A 28 9.06 1.64 8.40
CA PRO A 28 8.99 1.26 9.81
C PRO A 28 8.43 -0.15 10.04
N LEU A 29 7.50 -0.62 9.21
CA LEU A 29 6.92 -1.96 9.32
C LEU A 29 7.92 -3.08 9.04
N LEU A 30 9.06 -2.78 8.41
CA LEU A 30 10.12 -3.75 8.16
C LEU A 30 11.00 -4.02 9.39
N ASP A 31 10.94 -3.19 10.42
CA ASP A 31 11.85 -3.24 11.57
C ASP A 31 11.16 -3.69 12.87
N GLY A 32 11.97 -4.07 13.86
CA GLY A 32 11.48 -4.30 15.23
C GLY A 32 10.78 -5.64 15.46
N TRP A 33 10.82 -6.56 14.49
CA TRP A 33 10.32 -7.92 14.67
C TRP A 33 11.35 -8.81 15.38
N THR A 34 10.87 -9.67 16.28
CA THR A 34 11.68 -10.75 16.87
C THR A 34 11.75 -11.96 15.92
N ARG A 35 12.72 -12.86 16.12
CA ARG A 35 12.81 -14.09 15.31
C ARG A 35 11.56 -14.96 15.42
N GLU A 36 10.97 -15.04 16.62
CA GLU A 36 9.73 -15.76 16.85
C GLU A 36 8.57 -15.16 16.05
N GLN A 37 8.42 -13.83 16.08
CA GLN A 37 7.38 -13.13 15.33
C GLN A 37 7.51 -13.33 13.82
N VAL A 38 8.74 -13.25 13.26
CA VAL A 38 8.91 -13.35 11.80
C VAL A 38 8.66 -14.74 11.25
N THR A 39 8.92 -15.78 12.05
CA THR A 39 8.77 -17.19 11.65
C THR A 39 7.44 -17.81 12.04
N ARG A 40 6.61 -17.09 12.80
CA ARG A 40 5.33 -17.60 13.29
C ARG A 40 4.45 -18.01 12.10
N SER A 41 4.02 -19.26 12.12
CA SER A 41 3.06 -19.79 11.16
C SER A 41 1.62 -19.48 11.60
N TYR A 42 0.74 -19.31 10.63
CA TYR A 42 -0.67 -18.98 10.82
C TYR A 42 -1.56 -20.05 10.17
N ALA A 43 -2.88 -19.83 10.20
CA ALA A 43 -3.83 -20.65 9.46
C ALA A 43 -3.43 -20.74 7.97
N THR A 44 -3.83 -21.83 7.32
CA THR A 44 -3.58 -22.07 5.90
C THR A 44 -3.97 -20.85 5.06
N GLY A 45 -3.05 -20.39 4.21
CA GLY A 45 -3.24 -19.22 3.34
C GLY A 45 -2.71 -17.89 3.90
N VAL A 46 -2.35 -17.81 5.18
CA VAL A 46 -1.73 -16.61 5.76
C VAL A 46 -0.21 -16.72 5.69
N ILE A 47 0.41 -15.87 4.87
CA ILE A 47 1.86 -15.81 4.70
C ILE A 47 2.51 -15.23 5.97
N PRO A 48 3.53 -15.88 6.56
CA PRO A 48 4.28 -15.33 7.70
C PRO A 48 4.93 -13.97 7.37
N VAL A 49 5.35 -13.23 8.41
CA VAL A 49 6.03 -11.94 8.22
C VAL A 49 7.31 -12.09 7.39
N GLU A 50 8.14 -13.11 7.65
CA GLU A 50 9.33 -13.39 6.83
C GLU A 50 8.97 -13.65 5.36
N GLY A 51 7.83 -14.29 5.10
CA GLY A 51 7.32 -14.54 3.74
C GLY A 51 6.90 -13.26 3.05
N ASN A 52 6.16 -12.40 3.75
CA ASN A 52 5.75 -11.10 3.24
C ASN A 52 6.95 -10.23 2.86
N ILE A 53 7.96 -10.15 3.73
CA ILE A 53 9.16 -9.35 3.48
C ILE A 53 9.93 -9.91 2.28
N ASN A 54 10.15 -11.22 2.24
CA ASN A 54 10.89 -11.85 1.16
C ASN A 54 10.19 -11.74 -0.19
N HIS A 55 8.88 -12.01 -0.23
CA HIS A 55 8.06 -11.87 -1.42
C HIS A 55 8.09 -10.42 -1.94
N THR A 56 7.85 -9.45 -1.06
CA THR A 56 7.87 -8.03 -1.44
C THR A 56 9.25 -7.62 -1.94
N SER A 57 10.33 -8.09 -1.31
CA SER A 57 11.70 -7.82 -1.74
C SER A 57 12.00 -8.40 -3.13
N TYR A 58 11.58 -9.64 -3.40
CA TYR A 58 11.77 -10.28 -4.70
C TYR A 58 11.09 -9.48 -5.82
N TRP A 59 9.84 -9.09 -5.60
CA TRP A 59 9.10 -8.34 -6.61
C TRP A 59 9.58 -6.89 -6.76
N GLU A 60 10.19 -6.32 -5.72
CA GLU A 60 10.89 -5.04 -5.82
C GLU A 60 12.10 -5.14 -6.76
N ASP A 61 12.91 -6.20 -6.61
CA ASP A 61 14.02 -6.48 -7.54
C ASP A 61 13.52 -6.68 -8.95
N TYR A 62 12.45 -7.46 -9.11
CA TYR A 62 11.82 -7.71 -10.40
C TYR A 62 11.40 -6.40 -11.08
N ALA A 63 10.75 -5.50 -10.34
CA ALA A 63 10.38 -4.19 -10.84
C ALA A 63 11.60 -3.34 -11.20
N LEU A 64 12.64 -3.33 -10.37
CA LEU A 64 13.89 -2.62 -10.65
C LEU A 64 14.54 -3.11 -11.95
N HIS A 65 14.59 -4.44 -12.17
CA HIS A 65 15.16 -5.01 -13.39
C HIS A 65 14.38 -4.55 -14.63
N LEU A 66 13.06 -4.61 -14.60
CA LEU A 66 12.23 -4.16 -15.73
C LEU A 66 12.36 -2.65 -15.97
N VAL A 67 12.32 -1.84 -14.91
CA VAL A 67 12.48 -0.38 -15.00
C VAL A 67 13.87 0.00 -15.54
N THR A 68 14.91 -0.79 -15.23
CA THR A 68 16.27 -0.52 -15.72
C THR A 68 16.63 -1.27 -17.01
N GLY A 69 15.74 -2.13 -17.52
CA GLY A 69 16.00 -2.97 -18.70
C GLY A 69 17.05 -4.07 -18.46
N LYS A 70 17.30 -4.45 -17.20
CA LYS A 70 18.19 -5.57 -16.87
C LYS A 70 17.51 -6.91 -17.08
N SER A 71 18.31 -7.94 -17.38
CA SER A 71 17.83 -9.32 -17.53
C SER A 71 17.24 -9.88 -16.23
N LEU A 72 16.19 -10.70 -16.36
CA LEU A 72 15.54 -11.37 -15.23
C LEU A 72 16.17 -12.74 -14.85
N GLU A 73 17.20 -13.19 -15.56
CA GLU A 73 17.79 -14.53 -15.36
C GLU A 73 18.27 -14.76 -13.92
N ASP A 74 18.87 -13.74 -13.30
CA ASP A 74 19.36 -13.83 -11.91
C ASP A 74 18.21 -14.03 -10.91
N LEU A 75 17.02 -13.45 -11.19
CA LEU A 75 15.84 -13.57 -10.34
C LEU A 75 15.10 -14.90 -10.54
N LYS A 76 15.11 -15.45 -11.76
CA LYS A 76 14.52 -16.79 -12.00
C LYS A 76 15.19 -17.86 -11.15
N ALA A 77 16.49 -17.72 -10.90
CA ALA A 77 17.27 -18.65 -10.08
C ALA A 77 17.00 -18.53 -8.57
N LEU A 78 16.45 -17.39 -8.11
CA LEU A 78 16.03 -17.18 -6.73
C LEU A 78 14.65 -17.80 -6.47
N GLY A 79 13.70 -17.62 -7.39
CA GLY A 79 12.28 -17.98 -7.20
C GLY A 79 11.54 -16.96 -6.33
N ASP A 80 10.21 -16.98 -6.34
CA ASP A 80 9.36 -16.13 -5.48
C ASP A 80 8.96 -16.89 -4.20
N ALA A 81 8.81 -16.15 -3.10
CA ALA A 81 8.24 -16.66 -1.86
C ALA A 81 6.71 -16.62 -1.94
N ASP A 82 6.13 -17.55 -2.69
CA ASP A 82 4.68 -17.65 -2.88
C ASP A 82 4.07 -18.86 -2.13
N ASN A 83 2.84 -18.70 -1.65
CA ASN A 83 2.04 -19.76 -1.03
C ASN A 83 2.77 -20.49 0.13
N GLY A 84 3.58 -19.75 0.89
CA GLY A 84 4.35 -20.30 2.01
C GLY A 84 5.55 -21.16 1.62
N LYS A 85 5.93 -21.19 0.33
CA LYS A 85 7.18 -21.80 -0.13
C LYS A 85 8.28 -20.75 -0.10
N PHE A 86 9.41 -21.11 0.48
CA PHE A 86 10.56 -20.21 0.66
C PHE A 86 11.77 -20.82 -0.04
N PRO A 87 12.25 -20.24 -1.15
CA PRO A 87 13.47 -20.73 -1.76
C PRO A 87 14.65 -20.61 -0.79
N GLU A 88 15.43 -21.69 -0.64
CA GLU A 88 16.55 -21.75 0.32
C GLU A 88 17.60 -20.65 0.10
N LYS A 89 17.71 -20.17 -1.14
CA LYS A 89 18.68 -19.14 -1.56
C LYS A 89 18.25 -17.72 -1.18
N MET A 90 16.99 -17.50 -0.77
CA MET A 90 16.57 -16.18 -0.33
C MET A 90 17.20 -15.83 1.02
N SER A 91 17.60 -14.58 1.14
CA SER A 91 17.98 -14.00 2.43
C SER A 91 16.84 -14.14 3.45
N LYS A 92 17.22 -14.37 4.70
CA LYS A 92 16.29 -14.40 5.84
C LYS A 92 16.17 -13.02 6.46
N TYR A 93 15.19 -12.83 7.33
CA TYR A 93 15.12 -11.63 8.17
C TYR A 93 16.29 -11.63 9.18
N PRO A 94 16.99 -10.48 9.40
CA PRO A 94 16.69 -9.13 8.89
C PRO A 94 17.35 -8.76 7.55
N GLN A 95 18.16 -9.64 6.95
CA GLN A 95 18.90 -9.33 5.72
C GLN A 95 17.98 -9.01 4.54
N SER A 96 16.85 -9.73 4.38
CA SER A 96 15.88 -9.44 3.32
C SER A 96 15.18 -8.09 3.50
N ALA A 97 14.90 -7.68 4.74
CA ALA A 97 14.38 -6.34 5.01
C ALA A 97 15.39 -5.25 4.63
N GLY A 98 16.68 -5.46 4.95
CA GLY A 98 17.76 -4.55 4.53
C GLY A 98 17.88 -4.45 3.00
N HIS A 99 17.93 -5.60 2.32
CA HIS A 99 17.97 -5.67 0.86
C HIS A 99 16.77 -4.97 0.21
N PHE A 100 15.56 -5.18 0.74
CA PHE A 100 14.37 -4.51 0.23
C PHE A 100 14.48 -2.97 0.29
N LYS A 101 15.02 -2.41 1.39
CA LYS A 101 15.26 -0.97 1.53
C LYS A 101 16.28 -0.47 0.49
N GLU A 102 17.34 -1.24 0.23
CA GLU A 102 18.35 -0.91 -0.78
C GLU A 102 17.76 -0.90 -2.19
N VAL A 103 17.02 -1.94 -2.56
CA VAL A 103 16.38 -2.05 -3.87
C VAL A 103 15.35 -0.94 -4.08
N ARG A 104 14.56 -0.59 -3.07
CA ARG A 104 13.63 0.55 -3.12
C ARG A 104 14.36 1.87 -3.40
N ALA A 105 15.49 2.11 -2.74
CA ALA A 105 16.31 3.29 -2.99
C ALA A 105 16.87 3.31 -4.43
N GLU A 106 17.31 2.17 -4.95
CA GLU A 106 17.79 2.03 -6.33
C GLU A 106 16.67 2.20 -7.36
N LEU A 107 15.47 1.67 -7.12
CA LEU A 107 14.30 1.88 -7.97
C LEU A 107 13.95 3.37 -8.05
N ARG A 108 13.95 4.06 -6.91
CA ARG A 108 13.72 5.50 -6.83
C ARG A 108 14.75 6.27 -7.67
N LYS A 109 16.04 5.94 -7.56
CA LYS A 109 17.10 6.53 -8.39
C LYS A 109 16.91 6.23 -9.87
N ALA A 110 16.51 5.00 -10.22
CA ALA A 110 16.27 4.61 -11.60
C ALA A 110 15.15 5.46 -12.23
N VAL A 111 14.00 5.58 -11.56
CA VAL A 111 12.88 6.41 -12.03
C VAL A 111 13.30 7.87 -12.21
N LEU A 112 14.09 8.42 -11.27
CA LEU A 112 14.57 9.80 -11.34
C LEU A 112 15.47 10.06 -12.57
N ASN A 113 16.20 9.04 -13.03
CA ASN A 113 17.15 9.15 -14.14
C ASN A 113 16.56 8.82 -15.52
N LEU A 114 15.33 8.30 -15.59
CA LEU A 114 14.66 8.04 -16.87
C LEU A 114 14.09 9.35 -17.46
N ASP A 115 14.24 9.51 -18.77
CA ASP A 115 13.54 10.56 -19.50
C ASP A 115 12.07 10.18 -19.78
N GLU A 116 11.28 11.13 -20.27
CA GLU A 116 9.85 10.94 -20.54
C GLU A 116 9.58 9.81 -21.52
N LYS A 117 10.38 9.72 -22.59
CA LYS A 117 10.24 8.65 -23.59
C LYS A 117 10.50 7.29 -22.97
N ALA A 118 11.58 7.16 -22.19
CA ALA A 118 11.94 5.91 -21.54
C ALA A 118 10.92 5.47 -20.50
N LEU A 119 10.24 6.41 -19.83
CA LEU A 119 9.14 6.12 -18.88
C LEU A 119 7.89 5.55 -19.55
N ASP A 120 7.64 5.90 -20.80
CA ASP A 120 6.51 5.40 -21.60
C ASP A 120 6.83 4.10 -22.34
N GLU A 121 8.11 3.80 -22.56
CA GLU A 121 8.57 2.53 -23.11
C GLU A 121 8.30 1.35 -22.17
N ARG A 122 8.17 0.17 -22.75
CA ARG A 122 8.05 -1.11 -22.03
C ARG A 122 9.41 -1.81 -22.03
N ALA A 123 9.69 -2.54 -20.97
CA ALA A 123 10.79 -3.50 -20.98
C ALA A 123 10.44 -4.69 -21.89
N GLU A 124 11.46 -5.39 -22.40
CA GLU A 124 11.23 -6.60 -23.19
C GLU A 124 10.48 -7.65 -22.36
N GLY A 125 9.40 -8.19 -22.94
CA GLY A 125 8.52 -9.15 -22.27
C GLY A 125 7.59 -8.54 -21.20
N ASP A 126 7.65 -7.24 -20.95
CA ASP A 126 6.71 -6.55 -20.05
C ASP A 126 5.50 -6.00 -20.82
N MET A 127 4.33 -6.04 -20.18
CA MET A 127 3.09 -5.45 -20.67
C MET A 127 2.91 -3.99 -20.24
N LEU A 128 3.62 -3.57 -19.18
CA LEU A 128 3.53 -2.23 -18.62
C LEU A 128 4.65 -1.33 -19.12
N SER A 129 4.37 -0.03 -19.21
CA SER A 129 5.44 0.96 -19.33
C SER A 129 6.28 0.97 -18.06
N ARG A 130 7.52 1.46 -18.13
CA ARG A 130 8.39 1.56 -16.95
C ARG A 130 7.77 2.40 -15.82
N SER A 131 7.09 3.50 -16.17
CA SER A 131 6.37 4.32 -15.20
C SER A 131 5.20 3.58 -14.53
N ALA A 132 4.37 2.88 -15.31
CA ALA A 132 3.28 2.07 -14.76
C ALA A 132 3.80 0.89 -13.91
N ARG A 133 4.92 0.26 -14.32
CA ARG A 133 5.57 -0.81 -13.55
C ARG A 133 6.06 -0.31 -12.18
N ALA A 134 6.72 0.84 -12.14
CA ALA A 134 7.16 1.44 -10.89
C ALA A 134 5.98 1.85 -9.98
N ALA A 135 4.91 2.43 -10.55
CA ALA A 135 3.74 2.81 -9.79
C ALA A 135 2.94 1.61 -9.25
N THR A 136 2.72 0.57 -10.08
CA THR A 136 2.06 -0.68 -9.63
C THR A 136 2.85 -1.38 -8.54
N ARG A 137 4.19 -1.31 -8.59
CA ARG A 137 5.06 -1.83 -7.51
C ARG A 137 4.83 -1.10 -6.19
N ALA A 138 4.62 0.20 -6.21
CA ALA A 138 4.26 0.95 -5.00
C ALA A 138 2.95 0.44 -4.37
N VAL A 139 1.91 0.24 -5.19
CA VAL A 139 0.61 -0.29 -4.75
C VAL A 139 0.76 -1.68 -4.14
N HIS A 140 1.54 -2.55 -4.78
CA HIS A 140 1.80 -3.91 -4.27
C HIS A 140 2.57 -3.90 -2.95
N SER A 141 3.51 -2.98 -2.77
CA SER A 141 4.19 -2.80 -1.50
C SER A 141 3.24 -2.26 -0.41
N GLY A 142 2.30 -1.37 -0.77
CA GLY A 142 1.25 -0.90 0.14
C GLY A 142 0.30 -2.02 0.58
N TYR A 143 -0.06 -2.94 -0.32
CA TYR A 143 -0.84 -4.14 0.02
C TYR A 143 -0.14 -4.99 1.11
N HIS A 144 1.15 -5.29 0.95
CA HIS A 144 1.88 -6.03 1.98
C HIS A 144 2.16 -5.21 3.24
N ALA A 145 2.26 -3.88 3.15
CA ALA A 145 2.29 -3.02 4.33
C ALA A 145 1.03 -3.23 5.18
N GLY A 146 -0.15 -3.28 4.55
CA GLY A 146 -1.40 -3.63 5.22
C GLY A 146 -1.38 -5.01 5.87
N GLN A 147 -0.82 -6.02 5.20
CA GLN A 147 -0.67 -7.36 5.78
C GLN A 147 0.30 -7.37 6.97
N LEU A 148 1.43 -6.67 6.88
CA LEU A 148 2.41 -6.56 7.98
C LEU A 148 1.83 -5.84 9.19
N SER A 149 1.09 -4.75 8.97
CA SER A 149 0.36 -4.04 10.02
C SER A 149 -0.68 -4.95 10.69
N TYR A 150 -1.49 -5.65 9.90
CA TYR A 150 -2.45 -6.62 10.40
C TYR A 150 -1.79 -7.70 11.28
N LEU A 151 -0.66 -8.27 10.82
CA LEU A 151 0.09 -9.27 11.56
C LEU A 151 0.69 -8.70 12.86
N ARG A 152 1.13 -7.44 12.86
CA ARG A 152 1.66 -6.75 14.05
C ARG A 152 0.58 -6.64 15.13
N ARG A 153 -0.62 -6.17 14.75
CA ARG A 153 -1.78 -6.06 15.64
C ARG A 153 -2.25 -7.42 16.16
N LEU A 154 -2.29 -8.43 15.28
CA LEU A 154 -2.67 -9.80 15.65
C LEU A 154 -1.75 -10.36 16.75
N MET A 155 -0.45 -10.11 16.62
CA MET A 155 0.59 -10.56 17.55
C MET A 155 0.80 -9.66 18.78
N GLU A 156 0.12 -8.51 18.86
CA GLU A 156 0.41 -7.47 19.88
C GLU A 156 1.88 -7.06 19.88
N ALA A 157 2.51 -7.08 18.70
CA ALA A 157 3.88 -6.63 18.54
C ALA A 157 3.92 -5.10 18.68
N ALA A 158 5.02 -4.58 19.24
CA ALA A 158 5.18 -3.14 19.49
C ALA A 158 4.94 -2.33 18.22
N GLU A 159 4.31 -1.17 18.32
CA GLU A 159 4.10 -0.31 17.14
C GLU A 159 5.44 0.12 16.51
N PRO A 160 5.49 0.30 15.17
CA PRO A 160 6.70 0.79 14.51
C PRO A 160 7.07 2.16 15.06
N LYS A 161 8.37 2.39 15.29
CA LYS A 161 8.86 3.73 15.59
C LYS A 161 8.96 4.50 14.28
N THR A 162 8.03 5.42 14.01
CA THR A 162 8.14 6.34 12.88
C THR A 162 9.29 7.31 13.12
N THR A 163 10.40 7.15 12.40
CA THR A 163 11.61 7.97 12.56
C THR A 163 11.59 9.24 11.70
N GLY A 164 10.45 9.95 11.67
CA GLY A 164 10.35 11.26 11.04
C GLY A 164 8.95 11.57 10.53
N SER A 165 8.48 12.79 10.77
CA SER A 165 7.42 13.40 9.98
C SER A 165 8.05 13.84 8.67
N ILE A 166 7.68 13.21 7.55
CA ILE A 166 8.06 13.72 6.24
C ILE A 166 7.03 14.75 5.83
N THR A 167 7.46 16.00 5.72
CA THR A 167 6.67 17.02 5.04
C THR A 167 6.56 16.63 3.57
N MET A 168 5.38 16.15 3.15
CA MET A 168 5.11 15.90 1.74
C MET A 168 5.44 17.17 0.94
N PRO A 169 6.25 17.10 -0.12
CA PRO A 169 6.39 18.23 -1.01
C PRO A 169 5.00 18.58 -1.54
N THR A 170 4.59 19.84 -1.41
CA THR A 170 3.31 20.39 -1.90
C THR A 170 3.25 20.43 -3.44
N SER A 171 3.87 19.46 -4.10
CA SER A 171 4.03 19.41 -5.54
C SER A 171 2.67 19.28 -6.20
N LYS A 172 2.41 20.14 -7.18
CA LYS A 172 1.26 20.00 -8.07
C LYS A 172 1.50 18.74 -8.89
N PHE A 173 0.72 17.70 -8.63
CA PHE A 173 0.73 16.49 -9.44
C PHE A 173 0.47 16.85 -10.90
N SER A 174 1.45 16.59 -11.76
CA SER A 174 1.32 16.68 -13.21
C SER A 174 1.84 15.37 -13.77
N GLY A 175 0.96 14.57 -14.34
CA GLY A 175 1.30 13.28 -14.94
C GLY A 175 0.21 12.85 -15.90
N SER A 176 0.46 11.77 -16.65
CA SER A 176 -0.47 11.36 -17.69
C SER A 176 -1.75 10.81 -17.06
N LYS A 177 -2.90 11.45 -17.37
CA LYS A 177 -4.24 10.96 -17.01
C LYS A 177 -4.40 9.47 -17.33
N ARG A 178 -3.78 9.01 -18.42
CA ARG A 178 -3.79 7.62 -18.85
C ARG A 178 -3.17 6.68 -17.82
N MET A 179 -1.99 7.01 -17.29
CA MET A 179 -1.32 6.19 -16.27
C MET A 179 -2.18 6.04 -15.02
N LEU A 180 -2.81 7.13 -14.56
CA LEU A 180 -3.69 7.09 -13.38
C LEU A 180 -4.92 6.20 -13.62
N LEU A 181 -5.55 6.30 -14.80
CA LEU A 181 -6.67 5.44 -15.15
C LEU A 181 -6.26 3.97 -15.26
N ASP A 182 -5.13 3.69 -15.89
CA ASP A 182 -4.61 2.31 -15.99
C ASP A 182 -4.35 1.74 -14.58
N LEU A 183 -3.78 2.52 -13.65
CA LEU A 183 -3.58 2.10 -12.26
C LEU A 183 -4.90 1.80 -11.54
N MET A 184 -5.91 2.65 -11.72
CA MET A 184 -7.25 2.44 -11.13
C MET A 184 -7.91 1.19 -11.68
N ASP A 185 -7.86 0.99 -13.00
CA ASP A 185 -8.40 -0.20 -13.64
C ASP A 185 -7.68 -1.45 -13.09
N PHE A 186 -6.35 -1.49 -13.11
CA PHE A 186 -5.58 -2.64 -12.58
C PHE A 186 -5.90 -2.97 -11.12
N ALA A 187 -6.14 -1.96 -10.28
CA ALA A 187 -6.51 -2.17 -8.89
C ALA A 187 -7.92 -2.79 -8.74
N TRP A 188 -8.83 -2.52 -9.67
CA TRP A 188 -10.24 -2.92 -9.58
C TRP A 188 -10.55 -4.24 -10.30
N ILE A 189 -10.23 -4.33 -11.59
CA ILE A 189 -10.50 -5.52 -12.42
C ILE A 189 -9.56 -6.69 -12.12
N GLY A 190 -8.62 -6.50 -11.19
CA GLY A 190 -7.52 -7.42 -10.95
C GLY A 190 -6.47 -7.36 -12.05
N GLY A 191 -5.28 -7.84 -11.72
CA GLY A 191 -4.13 -7.76 -12.62
C GLY A 191 -3.01 -8.68 -12.18
N TYR A 192 -1.80 -8.45 -12.71
CA TYR A 192 -0.61 -9.29 -12.50
C TYR A 192 -0.21 -9.49 -11.02
N SER A 193 -0.80 -8.73 -10.10
CA SER A 193 -0.39 -8.69 -8.68
C SER A 193 -1.56 -8.72 -7.69
N PHE A 194 -2.82 -8.69 -8.17
CA PHE A 194 -3.99 -8.64 -7.29
C PHE A 194 -5.16 -9.42 -7.90
N ASP A 195 -5.83 -10.19 -7.05
CA ASP A 195 -7.12 -10.76 -7.38
C ASP A 195 -8.17 -9.62 -7.48
N PRO A 196 -9.14 -9.72 -8.39
CA PRO A 196 -10.24 -8.77 -8.47
C PRO A 196 -10.99 -8.69 -7.13
N PHE A 197 -11.35 -7.48 -6.69
CA PHE A 197 -12.05 -7.30 -5.41
C PHE A 197 -13.37 -8.09 -5.34
N GLU A 198 -14.08 -8.19 -6.47
CA GLU A 198 -15.29 -9.00 -6.59
C GLU A 198 -15.01 -10.49 -6.31
N ASP A 199 -13.89 -11.02 -6.81
CA ASP A 199 -13.51 -12.41 -6.59
C ASP A 199 -13.11 -12.69 -5.14
N VAL A 200 -12.45 -11.74 -4.48
CA VAL A 200 -12.06 -11.85 -3.06
C VAL A 200 -13.29 -11.82 -2.13
N THR A 201 -14.37 -11.15 -2.55
CA THR A 201 -15.53 -10.89 -1.67
C THR A 201 -16.78 -11.72 -1.99
N LYS A 202 -16.87 -12.36 -3.17
CA LYS A 202 -18.09 -13.04 -3.65
C LYS A 202 -18.63 -14.15 -2.75
N ASP A 203 -17.75 -14.88 -2.06
CA ASP A 203 -18.13 -16.05 -1.25
C ASP A 203 -18.23 -15.73 0.26
N ILE A 204 -18.10 -14.45 0.64
CA ILE A 204 -18.17 -14.03 2.05
C ILE A 204 -19.64 -13.95 2.48
N SER A 205 -20.05 -14.82 3.42
CA SER A 205 -21.40 -14.78 3.96
C SER A 205 -21.66 -13.50 4.76
N LYS A 206 -22.92 -13.08 4.87
CA LYS A 206 -23.32 -11.94 5.73
C LYS A 206 -22.89 -12.10 7.19
N SER A 207 -22.86 -13.34 7.68
CA SER A 207 -22.44 -13.67 9.03
C SER A 207 -20.93 -13.47 9.17
N ASP A 208 -20.15 -14.01 8.23
CA ASP A 208 -18.69 -13.90 8.25
C ASP A 208 -18.22 -12.47 8.05
N ALA A 209 -18.90 -11.70 7.21
CA ALA A 209 -18.60 -10.29 6.98
C ALA A 209 -18.64 -9.45 8.28
N ARG A 210 -19.43 -9.86 9.27
CA ARG A 210 -19.62 -9.15 10.56
C ARG A 210 -18.69 -9.65 11.65
N LYS A 211 -17.99 -10.76 11.45
CA LYS A 211 -17.10 -11.33 12.46
C LYS A 211 -15.81 -10.53 12.53
N THR A 212 -15.35 -10.27 13.75
CA THR A 212 -13.98 -9.82 14.00
C THR A 212 -13.12 -11.04 14.32
N VAL A 213 -11.89 -11.03 13.82
CA VAL A 213 -10.89 -12.09 14.10
C VAL A 213 -10.32 -12.00 15.52
N LYS A 214 -10.31 -10.79 16.10
CA LYS A 214 -9.86 -10.46 17.45
C LYS A 214 -10.50 -9.15 17.89
N ALA A 215 -10.65 -8.95 19.20
CA ALA A 215 -11.06 -7.66 19.75
C ALA A 215 -10.12 -6.54 19.28
N GLY A 216 -10.67 -5.39 18.87
CA GLY A 216 -9.92 -4.26 18.34
C GLY A 216 -9.52 -4.37 16.87
N MET A 217 -9.86 -5.46 16.17
CA MET A 217 -9.64 -5.59 14.72
C MET A 217 -10.93 -5.36 13.94
N PRO A 218 -10.90 -4.67 12.79
CA PRO A 218 -12.09 -4.43 11.98
C PRO A 218 -12.64 -5.75 11.40
N ALA A 219 -13.96 -5.84 11.31
CA ALA A 219 -14.64 -6.88 10.53
C ALA A 219 -14.55 -6.55 9.03
N ILE A 220 -14.70 -7.56 8.16
CA ILE A 220 -14.69 -7.37 6.69
C ILE A 220 -15.69 -6.29 6.27
N LEU A 221 -16.91 -6.32 6.82
CA LEU A 221 -17.93 -5.31 6.54
C LEU A 221 -17.47 -3.89 6.91
N GLY A 222 -16.72 -3.74 8.01
CA GLY A 222 -16.13 -2.47 8.41
C GLY A 222 -15.11 -1.97 7.39
N ILE A 223 -14.23 -2.86 6.92
CA ILE A 223 -13.23 -2.56 5.87
C ILE A 223 -13.93 -2.13 4.56
N VAL A 224 -14.93 -2.89 4.10
CA VAL A 224 -15.66 -2.58 2.87
C VAL A 224 -16.40 -1.23 2.98
N ASN A 225 -17.02 -0.95 4.12
CA ASN A 225 -17.67 0.35 4.34
C ASN A 225 -16.68 1.51 4.37
N HIS A 226 -15.49 1.28 4.94
CA HIS A 226 -14.41 2.26 4.94
C HIS A 226 -13.92 2.56 3.51
N MET A 227 -13.69 1.53 2.70
CA MET A 227 -13.34 1.69 1.28
C MET A 227 -14.42 2.46 0.51
N LYS A 228 -15.69 2.07 0.69
CA LYS A 228 -16.83 2.76 0.06
C LYS A 228 -16.88 4.25 0.43
N PHE A 229 -16.72 4.58 1.71
CA PHE A 229 -16.73 5.96 2.18
C PHE A 229 -15.67 6.79 1.45
N TRP A 230 -14.45 6.26 1.33
CA TRP A 230 -13.36 6.98 0.69
C TRP A 230 -13.52 7.15 -0.82
N GLU A 231 -14.01 6.13 -1.52
CA GLU A 231 -14.37 6.23 -2.94
C GLU A 231 -15.41 7.33 -3.17
N GLU A 232 -16.43 7.40 -2.31
CA GLU A 232 -17.45 8.44 -2.38
C GLU A 232 -16.85 9.83 -2.07
N TYR A 233 -16.01 9.94 -1.05
CA TYR A 233 -15.37 11.20 -0.65
C TYR A 233 -14.50 11.75 -1.78
N VAL A 234 -13.59 10.95 -2.33
CA VAL A 234 -12.72 11.34 -3.44
C VAL A 234 -13.55 11.72 -4.67
N THR A 235 -14.57 10.92 -5.01
CA THR A 235 -15.45 11.21 -6.15
C THR A 235 -16.20 12.54 -5.98
N ARG A 236 -16.76 12.81 -4.81
CA ARG A 236 -17.46 14.07 -4.51
C ARG A 236 -16.51 15.25 -4.60
N ARG A 237 -15.32 15.15 -4.01
CA ARG A 237 -14.29 16.20 -4.06
C ARG A 237 -13.85 16.50 -5.49
N LEU A 238 -13.62 15.48 -6.32
CA LEU A 238 -13.29 15.65 -7.74
C LEU A 238 -14.40 16.33 -8.54
N ARG A 239 -15.66 16.16 -8.12
CA ARG A 239 -16.84 16.82 -8.71
C ARG A 239 -17.15 18.19 -8.10
N GLY A 240 -16.38 18.64 -7.09
CA GLY A 240 -16.67 19.88 -6.35
C GLY A 240 -17.95 19.82 -5.52
N LEU A 241 -18.41 18.63 -5.16
CA LEU A 241 -19.60 18.42 -4.32
C LEU A 241 -19.25 18.55 -2.84
N ASP A 242 -20.25 18.93 -2.05
CA ASP A 242 -20.15 18.96 -0.61
C ASP A 242 -20.00 17.53 -0.05
N THR A 243 -19.21 17.41 1.02
CA THR A 243 -18.93 16.17 1.74
C THR A 243 -19.43 16.23 3.18
N THR A 244 -20.03 17.35 3.62
CA THR A 244 -20.49 17.51 5.01
C THR A 244 -21.69 16.65 5.39
N ASP A 245 -22.45 16.18 4.40
CA ASP A 245 -23.62 15.31 4.56
C ASP A 245 -23.29 13.81 4.47
N MET A 246 -22.02 13.45 4.25
CA MET A 246 -21.60 12.06 4.18
C MET A 246 -21.77 11.38 5.54
N ALA A 247 -22.45 10.23 5.55
CA ALA A 247 -22.66 9.46 6.76
C ALA A 247 -21.30 9.07 7.38
N VAL A 248 -21.10 9.45 8.64
CA VAL A 248 -19.94 9.05 9.43
C VAL A 248 -19.99 7.54 9.60
N VAL A 249 -18.98 6.83 9.09
CA VAL A 249 -18.76 5.41 9.45
C VAL A 249 -18.51 5.38 10.95
N GLU A 250 -19.23 4.55 11.70
CA GLU A 250 -19.38 4.59 13.17
C GLU A 250 -18.17 5.06 14.00
N PRO A 251 -18.41 5.72 15.16
CA PRO A 251 -17.37 6.28 16.01
C PRO A 251 -16.49 5.19 16.60
N GLY A 252 -15.35 4.94 15.95
CA GLY A 252 -14.36 3.97 16.37
C GLY A 252 -13.08 4.19 15.58
N GLU A 253 -12.34 5.21 16.02
CA GLU A 253 -11.08 5.73 15.45
C GLU A 253 -11.25 6.55 14.16
N ALA A 254 -10.59 7.71 14.14
CA ALA A 254 -10.46 8.51 12.92
C ALA A 254 -9.87 7.62 11.81
N PRO A 255 -10.31 7.75 10.54
CA PRO A 255 -9.53 7.23 9.42
C PRO A 255 -8.09 7.73 9.58
N SER A 256 -7.13 6.81 9.73
CA SER A 256 -5.72 7.15 9.82
C SER A 256 -5.31 7.93 8.58
N GLY A 257 -4.63 9.06 8.77
CA GLY A 257 -4.01 9.82 7.67
C GLY A 257 -4.82 10.94 7.03
N MET A 258 -5.90 11.43 7.65
CA MET A 258 -6.52 12.70 7.20
C MET A 258 -5.72 13.93 7.64
N PRO A 259 -4.97 14.62 6.75
CA PRO A 259 -4.60 16.01 7.00
C PRO A 259 -5.89 16.84 7.07
N GLY A 260 -6.15 17.43 8.23
CA GLY A 260 -7.31 18.27 8.48
C GLY A 260 -8.54 17.56 9.06
N TRP A 261 -8.42 16.33 9.59
CA TRP A 261 -9.52 15.67 10.30
C TRP A 261 -10.12 16.52 11.45
N PRO A 262 -9.33 17.27 12.24
CA PRO A 262 -9.90 18.19 13.23
C PRO A 262 -10.81 19.26 12.60
N GLU A 263 -10.41 19.87 11.49
CA GLU A 263 -11.19 20.90 10.78
C GLU A 263 -12.41 20.31 10.03
N ALA A 264 -12.27 19.11 9.45
CA ALA A 264 -13.37 18.35 8.89
C ALA A 264 -14.36 17.95 10.01
N ARG A 265 -13.87 17.51 11.17
CA ARG A 265 -14.68 17.18 12.35
C ARG A 265 -15.44 18.39 12.88
N GLU A 266 -14.82 19.58 12.94
CA GLU A 266 -15.50 20.80 13.40
C GLU A 266 -16.59 21.29 12.43
N SER A 267 -16.40 21.09 11.13
CA SER A 267 -17.40 21.44 10.10
C SER A 267 -18.53 20.40 9.95
N LEU A 268 -18.29 19.16 10.39
CA LEU A 268 -19.26 18.04 10.39
C LEU A 268 -20.16 17.99 11.63
N ILE A 269 -19.81 18.68 12.72
CA ILE A 269 -20.70 18.82 13.88
C ILE A 269 -21.69 19.94 13.60
N ALA A 270 -22.90 19.56 13.16
CA ALA A 270 -24.03 20.49 13.11
C ALA A 270 -24.16 21.24 14.45
N PRO A 271 -24.50 22.54 14.47
CA PRO A 271 -24.63 23.32 15.71
C PRO A 271 -25.54 22.65 16.76
N SER A 272 -26.50 21.84 16.32
CA SER A 272 -27.42 21.06 17.15
C SER A 272 -26.79 19.89 17.91
N MET A 273 -25.56 19.48 17.60
CA MET A 273 -24.88 18.34 18.23
C MET A 273 -23.69 18.72 19.12
N ARG A 274 -23.42 20.03 19.30
CA ARG A 274 -22.35 20.51 20.19
C ARG A 274 -22.55 20.14 21.67
N SER A 275 -23.78 19.83 22.09
CA SER A 275 -24.09 19.45 23.48
C SER A 275 -23.72 18.01 23.86
N PHE A 276 -23.25 17.18 22.91
CA PHE A 276 -22.91 15.77 23.17
C PHE A 276 -21.40 15.48 23.10
N VAL A 277 -20.56 16.48 22.78
CA VAL A 277 -19.13 16.27 22.49
C VAL A 277 -18.20 17.15 23.35
N GLN A 278 -18.72 17.79 24.40
CA GLN A 278 -17.88 18.29 25.49
C GLN A 278 -18.13 17.45 26.75
N PRO A 279 -17.09 17.20 27.56
CA PRO A 279 -17.23 16.44 28.80
C PRO A 279 -18.23 17.07 29.78
#